data_AF-A0A859FAC2-F1
#
_entry.id   AF-A0A859FAC2-F1
#
_cell.length_a   1.000
_cell.length_b   1.000
_cell.length_c   1.000
_cell.angle_alpha   90.00
_cell.angle_beta   90.00
_cell.angle_gamma   90.00
#
_symmetry.space_group_name_H-M   'P 1'
#
loop_
_entity.id
_entity.type
_entity.pdbx_description
1 polymer ?
#
loop_
_entity_poly.entity_id
_entity_poly.type
_entity_poly.pdbx_seq_one_letter_code
_entity_poly.pdbx_strand_id
1 'polypeptide(L)'
;MNTLFELAATNVFTVAFSSFLVGGVPFLLGYFLLNRVFNLSKGWSTIIPGMIVLVILFVASIITINEPPYLLIGLAAAFLTYLAVSEVRSSKSATT
;
A
#
# COMPACT_ATOMS: atom_id res chain seq x y z
N MET A 1 -5.82 -2.21 28.76
CA MET A 1 -4.58 -2.01 27.98
C MET A 1 -4.97 -1.49 26.60
N ASN A 2 -5.18 -0.19 26.47
CA ASN A 2 -5.52 0.52 25.22
C ASN A 2 -4.66 1.79 25.16
N THR A 3 -3.40 1.71 24.72
CA THR A 3 -2.50 2.88 24.88
C THR A 3 -1.66 3.24 23.66
N LEU A 4 -1.73 2.46 22.57
CA LEU A 4 -1.03 2.82 21.32
C LEU A 4 -1.99 3.37 20.26
N PHE A 5 -3.16 2.77 20.08
CA PHE A 5 -4.18 3.25 19.13
C PHE A 5 -4.86 4.54 19.59
N GLU A 6 -5.14 4.69 20.89
CA GLU A 6 -5.73 5.91 21.45
C GLU A 6 -4.75 7.09 21.42
N LEU A 7 -3.46 6.84 21.65
CA LEU A 7 -2.41 7.85 21.59
C LEU A 7 -2.09 8.26 20.14
N ALA A 8 -2.26 7.32 19.20
CA ALA A 8 -2.18 7.64 17.78
C ALA A 8 -3.29 8.61 17.37
N ALA A 9 -4.49 8.51 17.94
CA ALA A 9 -5.65 9.34 17.58
C ALA A 9 -5.60 10.79 18.11
N THR A 10 -4.75 11.11 19.08
CA THR A 10 -4.77 12.44 19.75
C THR A 10 -4.00 13.52 18.98
N ASN A 11 -3.18 13.16 17.99
CA ASN A 11 -2.37 14.10 17.23
C ASN A 11 -2.23 13.65 15.77
N VAL A 12 -2.61 14.51 14.81
CA VAL A 12 -2.56 14.21 13.37
C VAL A 12 -1.16 13.78 12.93
N PHE A 13 -0.13 14.33 13.58
CA PHE A 13 1.26 13.94 13.37
C PHE A 13 1.53 12.47 13.76
N THR A 14 0.97 12.00 14.88
CA THR A 14 1.14 10.61 15.34
C THR A 14 0.40 9.63 14.45
N VAL A 15 -0.79 9.99 13.95
CA VAL A 15 -1.53 9.19 12.94
C VAL A 15 -0.72 9.08 11.65
N ALA A 16 -0.20 10.20 11.14
CA ALA A 16 0.57 10.23 9.90
C ALA A 16 1.89 9.43 10.03
N PHE A 17 2.59 9.60 11.15
CA PHE A 17 3.84 8.90 11.42
C PHE A 17 3.65 7.39 11.59
N SER A 18 2.64 6.96 12.35
CA SER A 18 2.31 5.54 12.51
C SER A 18 1.85 4.91 11.19
N SER A 19 1.05 5.63 10.40
CA SER A 19 0.62 5.18 9.06
C SER A 19 1.80 5.04 8.10
N PHE A 20 2.76 5.97 8.14
CA PHE A 20 3.98 5.89 7.34
C PHE A 20 4.88 4.72 7.77
N LEU A 21 5.02 4.47 9.07
CA LEU A 21 5.80 3.33 9.56
C LEU A 21 5.18 1.98 9.18
N VAL A 22 3.85 1.86 9.27
CA VAL A 22 3.14 0.60 9.00
C VAL A 22 2.98 0.34 7.50
N GLY A 23 2.66 1.36 6.71
CA GLY A 23 2.43 1.19 5.27
C GLY A 23 3.62 1.62 4.40
N GLY A 24 4.20 2.78 4.69
CA GLY A 24 5.24 3.41 3.88
C GLY A 24 6.59 2.70 3.95
N VAL A 25 7.04 2.28 5.13
CA VAL A 25 8.34 1.60 5.28
C VAL A 25 8.36 0.23 4.58
N PRO A 26 7.37 -0.65 4.76
CA PRO A 26 7.34 -1.92 4.03
C PRO A 26 7.19 -1.72 2.52
N PHE A 27 6.43 -0.71 2.09
CA PHE A 27 6.32 -0.33 0.68
C PHE A 27 7.69 0.07 0.10
N LEU A 28 8.40 0.98 0.76
CA LEU A 28 9.72 1.46 0.32
C LEU A 28 10.75 0.34 0.27
N LEU A 29 10.77 -0.53 1.29
CA LEU A 29 11.64 -1.70 1.31
C LEU A 29 11.36 -2.65 0.14
N GLY A 30 10.08 -2.98 -0.09
CA GLY A 30 9.68 -3.82 -1.21
C GLY A 30 9.99 -3.19 -2.57
N TYR A 31 9.72 -1.89 -2.73
CA TYR A 31 10.03 -1.13 -3.94
C TYR A 31 11.53 -1.15 -4.21
N PHE A 32 12.35 -0.87 -3.19
CA PHE A 32 13.81 -0.89 -3.32
C PHE A 32 14.32 -2.28 -3.69
N LEU A 33 13.86 -3.35 -3.02
CA LEU A 33 14.27 -4.71 -3.37
C LEU A 33 13.94 -5.04 -4.83
N LEU A 34 12.70 -4.81 -5.25
CA LEU A 34 12.24 -5.18 -6.59
C LEU A 34 12.92 -4.35 -7.68
N ASN A 35 13.12 -3.05 -7.45
CA ASN A 35 13.72 -2.15 -8.43
C ASN A 35 15.25 -2.28 -8.49
N ARG A 36 15.94 -2.32 -7.33
CA ARG A 36 17.42 -2.31 -7.27
C ARG A 36 18.05 -3.69 -7.27
N VAL A 37 17.43 -4.69 -6.66
CA VAL A 37 18.01 -6.05 -6.54
C VAL A 37 17.54 -6.92 -7.69
N PHE A 38 16.24 -6.90 -7.99
CA PHE A 38 15.65 -7.75 -9.03
C PHE A 38 15.55 -7.08 -10.41
N ASN A 39 15.94 -5.80 -10.55
CA ASN A 39 15.87 -5.04 -11.80
C ASN A 39 14.50 -5.13 -12.51
N LEU A 40 13.42 -5.19 -11.73
CA LEU A 40 12.06 -5.14 -12.28
C LEU A 40 11.74 -3.75 -12.82
N SER A 41 10.77 -3.66 -13.72
CA SER A 41 10.32 -2.36 -14.20
C SER A 41 9.74 -1.54 -13.05
N LYS A 42 9.92 -0.22 -13.12
CA LYS A 42 9.42 0.72 -12.08
C LYS A 42 7.94 0.52 -11.76
N GLY A 43 7.13 0.19 -12.76
CA GLY A 43 5.72 -0.15 -12.57
C GLY A 43 5.52 -1.37 -11.69
N TRP A 44 6.13 -2.52 -12.03
CA TRP A 44 6.02 -3.74 -11.24
C TRP A 44 6.61 -3.59 -9.83
N SER A 45 7.71 -2.86 -9.70
CA SER A 45 8.31 -2.53 -8.39
C SER A 45 7.41 -1.65 -7.53
N THR A 46 6.43 -0.95 -8.11
CA THR A 46 5.44 -0.13 -7.39
C THR A 46 4.19 -0.97 -7.05
N ILE A 47 3.69 -1.72 -8.03
CA ILE A 47 2.43 -2.47 -7.93
C ILE A 47 2.54 -3.59 -6.89
N ILE A 48 3.59 -4.40 -6.94
CA ILE A 48 3.75 -5.58 -6.08
C ILE A 48 3.77 -5.20 -4.58
N PRO A 49 4.66 -4.29 -4.11
CA PRO A 49 4.67 -3.94 -2.70
C PRO A 49 3.45 -3.12 -2.30
N GLY A 50 2.87 -2.33 -3.21
CA GLY A 50 1.59 -1.65 -2.99
C GLY A 50 0.46 -2.63 -2.69
N MET A 51 0.34 -3.70 -3.48
CA MET A 51 -0.64 -4.77 -3.28
C MET A 51 -0.43 -5.50 -1.95
N ILE A 52 0.82 -5.83 -1.61
CA ILE A 52 1.15 -6.53 -0.35
C ILE A 52 0.75 -5.67 0.85
N VAL A 53 1.13 -4.39 0.87
CA VAL A 53 0.77 -3.46 1.94
C VAL A 53 -0.74 -3.29 2.05
N LEU A 54 -1.43 -3.21 0.91
CA LEU A 54 -2.88 -3.06 0.88
C LEU A 54 -3.60 -4.29 1.45
N VAL A 55 -3.15 -5.50 1.14
CA VAL A 55 -3.69 -6.74 1.72
C VAL A 55 -3.44 -6.80 3.22
N ILE A 56 -2.24 -6.44 3.67
CA ILE A 56 -1.91 -6.43 5.11
C ILE A 56 -2.81 -5.43 5.85
N LEU A 57 -2.97 -4.21 5.32
CA LEU A 57 -3.84 -3.19 5.91
C LEU A 57 -5.31 -3.63 5.91
N PHE A 58 -5.76 -4.32 4.85
CA PHE A 58 -7.12 -4.86 4.78
C PHE A 58 -7.37 -5.92 5.85
N VAL A 59 -6.47 -6.90 5.97
CA VAL A 59 -6.58 -7.97 6.98
C VAL A 59 -6.50 -7.39 8.39
N ALA A 60 -5.54 -6.49 8.63
CA ALA A 60 -5.41 -5.80 9.92
C ALA A 60 -6.70 -5.04 10.25
N SER A 61 -7.28 -4.35 9.26
CA SER A 61 -8.52 -3.60 9.43
C SER A 61 -9.71 -4.49 9.78
N ILE A 62 -9.86 -5.66 9.16
CA ILE A 62 -10.95 -6.60 9.47
C ILE A 62 -10.82 -7.14 10.90
N ILE A 63 -9.59 -7.42 11.35
CA ILE A 63 -9.35 -8.04 12.66
C ILE A 63 -9.46 -7.04 13.80
N THR A 64 -9.08 -5.77 13.57
CA THR A 64 -8.91 -4.78 14.64
C THR A 64 -10.00 -3.72 14.72
N ILE A 65 -10.78 -3.51 13.65
CA ILE A 65 -11.78 -2.45 13.57
C ILE A 65 -13.17 -3.07 13.49
N ASN A 66 -14.06 -2.74 14.43
CA ASN A 66 -15.45 -3.21 14.42
C ASN A 66 -16.22 -2.71 13.18
N GLU A 67 -15.85 -1.54 12.65
CA GLU A 67 -16.35 -0.97 11.39
C GLU A 67 -15.18 -0.64 10.44
N PRO A 68 -14.67 -1.63 9.70
CA PRO A 68 -13.57 -1.40 8.76
C PRO A 68 -13.97 -0.37 7.70
N PRO A 69 -13.07 0.54 7.29
CA PRO A 69 -13.32 1.51 6.22
C PRO A 69 -13.25 0.83 4.84
N TYR A 70 -14.12 -0.15 4.60
CA TYR A 70 -14.17 -0.96 3.37
C TYR A 70 -14.22 -0.13 2.09
N LEU A 71 -14.85 1.05 2.14
CA LEU A 71 -14.95 1.98 1.02
C LEU A 71 -13.59 2.57 0.64
N LEU A 72 -12.79 2.99 1.62
CA LEU A 72 -11.43 3.50 1.38
C LEU A 72 -10.49 2.40 0.88
N ILE A 73 -10.62 1.20 1.42
CA ILE A 73 -9.82 0.05 0.99
C ILE A 73 -10.19 -0.36 -0.45
N GLY A 74 -11.48 -0.36 -0.77
CA GLY A 74 -11.97 -0.60 -2.13
C GLY A 74 -11.46 0.43 -3.13
N LEU A 75 -11.47 1.72 -2.78
CA LEU A 75 -10.91 2.78 -3.62
C LEU A 75 -9.40 2.62 -3.85
N ALA A 76 -8.65 2.28 -2.80
CA ALA A 76 -7.22 2.04 -2.91
C ALA A 76 -6.90 0.80 -3.76
N ALA A 77 -7.69 -0.27 -3.64
CA ALA A 77 -7.58 -1.46 -4.49
C ALA A 77 -7.90 -1.15 -5.97
N ALA A 78 -8.95 -0.36 -6.23
CA ALA A 78 -9.31 0.08 -7.57
C ALA A 78 -8.20 0.94 -8.20
N PHE A 79 -7.59 1.84 -7.43
CA PHE A 79 -6.47 2.67 -7.87
C PHE A 79 -5.23 1.84 -8.24
N LEU A 80 -4.87 0.86 -7.40
CA LEU A 80 -3.76 -0.05 -7.71
C LEU A 80 -4.05 -0.93 -8.93
N THR A 81 -5.29 -1.40 -9.09
CA THR A 81 -5.71 -2.19 -10.26
C THR A 81 -5.63 -1.35 -11.53
N TYR A 82 -6.08 -0.10 -11.48
CA TYR A 82 -5.96 0.83 -12.60
C TYR A 82 -4.49 1.07 -12.98
N LEU A 83 -3.63 1.34 -12.00
CA LEU A 83 -2.18 1.48 -12.23
C LEU A 83 -1.59 0.23 -12.89
N ALA A 84 -1.92 -0.96 -12.39
CA ALA A 84 -1.45 -2.21 -12.95
C ALA A 84 -1.90 -2.43 -14.41
N VAL A 85 -3.17 -2.16 -14.71
CA VAL A 85 -3.71 -2.27 -16.08
C VAL A 85 -3.08 -1.23 -17.01
N SER A 86 -2.86 0.00 -16.53
CA SER A 86 -2.24 1.06 -17.32
C SER A 86 -0.81 0.73 -17.71
N GLU A 87 -0.04 0.13 -16.79
CA GLU A 87 1.35 -0.26 -17.05
C GLU A 87 1.43 -1.42 -18.05
N VAL A 88 0.54 -2.41 -17.91
CA VAL A 88 0.43 -3.53 -18.87
C VAL A 88 0.06 -3.03 -20.27
N ARG A 89 -0.83 -2.02 -20.38
CA ARG A 89 -1.17 -1.39 -21.66
C ARG A 89 0.00 -0.60 -22.25
N SER A 90 0.72 0.16 -21.43
CA SER A 90 1.90 0.92 -21.85
C SER A 90 3.01 -0.01 -22.39
N SER A 91 3.21 -1.17 -21.73
CA SER A 91 4.17 -2.17 -22.20
C SER A 91 3.80 -2.81 -23.54
N LYS A 92 2.52 -2.86 -23.91
CA LYS A 92 2.08 -3.37 -25.22
C LYS A 92 2.22 -2.35 -26.35
N SER A 93 2.08 -1.06 -26.04
CA SER A 93 2.20 0.01 -27.03
C SER A 93 3.64 0.27 -27.48
N ALA A 94 4.63 -0.08 -26.65
CA ALA A 94 6.05 0.14 -26.94
C ALA A 94 6.66 -0.91 -27.90
N THR A 95 5.89 -1.93 -28.31
CA THR A 95 6.36 -3.07 -29.14
C THR A 95 5.80 -3.06 -30.57
N THR A 96 5.19 -1.94 -30.99
CA THR A 96 4.67 -1.70 -32.36
C THR A 96 5.47 -0.59 -33.00
#